data_AF-A0A9W6CCA5-F1
#
_entry.id   AF-A0A9W6CCA5-F1
#
_cell.length_a   1.000
_cell.length_b   1.000
_cell.length_c   1.000
_cell.angle_alpha   90.00
_cell.angle_beta   90.00
_cell.angle_gamma   90.00
#
_symmetry.space_group_name_H-M   'P 1'
#
loop_
_entity.id
_entity.type
_entity.pdbx_description
1 polymer ?
#
loop_
_entity_poly.entity_id
_entity_poly.type
_entity_poly.pdbx_seq_one_letter_code
_entity_poly.pdbx_strand_id
1 'polypeptide(L)' 'MKETLFEILERICEDDIVKSNPDIDLFETDLMDSLGFAELLADIEDELGILIAPSEVDRSTFNTPNRILTYLETRSAS' A
#
# COMPACT_ATOMS: atom_id res chain seq x y z
N MET A 1 1.23 10.79 5.62
CA MET A 1 1.69 9.78 4.63
C MET A 1 1.85 8.43 5.29
N LYS A 2 2.82 8.22 6.20
CA LYS A 2 2.96 6.93 6.89
C LYS A 2 1.67 6.52 7.63
N GLU A 3 1.14 7.38 8.49
CA GLU A 3 -0.08 7.09 9.25
C GLU A 3 -1.25 6.73 8.32
N THR A 4 -1.57 7.62 7.38
CA THR A 4 -2.61 7.43 6.34
C THR A 4 -2.46 6.12 5.57
N LEU A 5 -1.25 5.78 5.09
CA LEU A 5 -1.02 4.54 4.34
C LEU A 5 -1.32 3.31 5.21
N PHE A 6 -0.90 3.32 6.47
CA PHE A 6 -1.10 2.19 7.36
C PHE A 6 -2.57 2.04 7.77
N GLU A 7 -3.33 3.14 7.87
CA GLU A 7 -4.78 3.11 8.07
C GLU A 7 -5.51 2.53 6.85
N ILE A 8 -5.11 2.92 5.64
CA ILE A 8 -5.64 2.33 4.40
C ILE A 8 -5.35 0.83 4.35
N LEU A 9 -4.11 0.44 4.61
CA LEU A 9 -3.70 -0.97 4.58
C LEU A 9 -4.42 -1.80 5.64
N GLU A 10 -4.55 -1.30 6.87
CA GLU A 10 -5.30 -1.98 7.93
C GLU A 10 -6.78 -2.16 7.56
N ARG A 11 -7.40 -1.14 6.94
CA ARG A 11 -8.78 -1.23 6.47
C ARG A 11 -8.95 -2.29 5.38
N ILE A 12 -8.03 -2.34 4.43
CA ILE A 12 -8.10 -3.28 3.29
C ILE A 12 -7.74 -4.71 3.72
N CYS A 13 -6.71 -4.87 4.55
CA CYS A 13 -6.28 -6.17 5.05
C CYS A 13 -7.19 -6.70 6.18
N GLU A 14 -8.07 -5.86 6.71
CA GLU A 14 -8.89 -6.11 7.90
C GLU A 14 -8.06 -6.59 9.12
N ASP A 15 -6.77 -6.23 9.16
CA ASP A 15 -5.78 -6.72 10.11
C ASP A 15 -4.74 -5.63 10.43
N ASP A 16 -4.43 -5.43 11.73
CA ASP A 16 -3.45 -4.45 12.21
C ASP A 16 -2.00 -4.96 12.09
N ILE A 17 -1.78 -6.19 11.62
CA ILE A 17 -0.46 -6.77 11.37
C ILE A 17 0.43 -5.88 10.49
N VAL A 18 -0.15 -5.11 9.58
CA VAL A 18 0.59 -4.16 8.73
C VAL A 18 1.28 -3.06 9.55
N LYS A 19 0.75 -2.71 10.73
CA LYS A 19 1.35 -1.77 11.69
C LYS A 19 2.42 -2.43 12.54
N SER A 20 2.16 -3.66 12.99
CA SER A 20 3.06 -4.42 13.85
C SER A 20 4.26 -4.99 13.09
N ASN A 21 4.08 -5.35 11.82
CA ASN A 21 5.09 -5.90 10.93
C ASN A 21 5.01 -5.25 9.52
N PRO A 22 5.64 -4.08 9.32
CA PRO A 22 5.58 -3.35 8.07
C PRO A 22 6.40 -3.97 6.92
N ASP A 23 7.14 -5.05 7.19
CA ASP A 23 7.87 -5.84 6.20
C ASP A 23 7.15 -7.16 5.87
N ILE A 24 5.90 -7.33 6.34
CA ILE A 24 5.07 -8.47 5.96
C ILE A 24 4.76 -8.44 4.47
N ASP A 25 4.85 -9.60 3.82
CA ASP A 25 4.43 -9.74 2.44
C ASP A 25 2.92 -9.93 2.39
N LEU A 26 2.21 -8.90 1.94
CA LEU A 26 0.75 -8.83 1.94
C LEU A 26 0.12 -9.86 0.99
N PHE A 27 0.82 -10.24 -0.08
CA PHE A 27 0.30 -11.20 -1.06
C PHE A 27 0.57 -12.64 -0.63
N GLU A 28 1.78 -12.92 -0.14
CA GLU A 28 2.14 -14.28 0.34
C GLU A 28 1.39 -14.66 1.63
N THR A 29 0.91 -13.68 2.39
CA THR A 29 0.13 -13.90 3.60
C THR A 29 -1.39 -13.87 3.37
N ASP A 30 -1.83 -13.80 2.12
CA ASP A 30 -3.24 -13.67 1.72
C ASP A 30 -3.96 -12.46 2.37
N LEU A 31 -3.22 -11.44 2.82
CA LEU A 31 -3.77 -10.20 3.36
C LEU A 31 -4.24 -9.25 2.24
N MET A 32 -3.68 -9.40 1.03
CA MET A 32 -3.94 -8.53 -0.11
C MET A 32 -4.31 -9.33 -1.35
N ASP A 33 -5.56 -9.14 -1.77
CA ASP A 33 -6.07 -9.66 -3.02
C ASP A 33 -5.92 -8.69 -4.19
N SER A 34 -6.19 -9.17 -5.40
CA SER A 34 -6.25 -8.33 -6.60
C SER A 34 -7.23 -7.15 -6.49
N LEU A 35 -8.34 -7.33 -5.75
CA LEU A 35 -9.32 -6.27 -5.50
C LEU A 35 -8.83 -5.28 -4.44
N GLY A 36 -8.30 -5.77 -3.32
CA GLY A 36 -7.70 -4.92 -2.29
C GLY A 36 -6.54 -4.09 -2.83
N PHE A 37 -5.76 -4.64 -3.77
CA PHE A 37 -4.70 -3.89 -4.43
C PHE A 37 -5.25 -2.73 -5.27
N ALA A 38 -6.35 -2.95 -6.01
CA ALA A 38 -7.00 -1.88 -6.77
C ALA A 38 -7.59 -0.80 -5.85
N GLU A 39 -8.18 -1.20 -4.72
CA GLU A 39 -8.70 -0.30 -3.69
C GLU A 39 -7.58 0.52 -3.04
N LEU A 40 -6.44 -0.11 -2.72
CA LEU A 40 -5.25 0.57 -2.20
C LEU A 40 -4.79 1.70 -3.12
N LEU A 41 -4.73 1.45 -4.43
CA LEU A 41 -4.33 2.48 -5.40
C LEU A 41 -5.34 3.63 -5.46
N ALA A 42 -6.64 3.32 -5.40
CA ALA A 42 -7.69 4.33 -5.40
C ALA A 42 -7.68 5.18 -4.12
N ASP A 43 -7.50 4.55 -2.95
CA ASP A 43 -7.42 5.25 -1.66
C ASP A 43 -6.15 6.12 -1.57
N ILE A 44 -5.03 5.66 -2.11
CA ILE A 44 -3.81 6.47 -2.20
C ILE A 44 -4.05 7.71 -3.06
N GLU A 45 -4.80 7.59 -4.16
CA GLU A 45 -5.16 8.74 -4.99
C GLU A 45 -6.08 9.70 -4.24
N ASP A 46 -7.09 9.21 -3.53
CA ASP A 46 -8.07 10.03 -2.80
C ASP A 46 -7.47 10.73 -1.58
N GLU A 47 -6.74 10.00 -0.73
CA GLU A 47 -6.21 10.49 0.55
C GLU A 47 -4.86 11.20 0.40
N LEU A 48 -4.00 10.75 -0.51
CA LEU A 48 -2.66 11.31 -0.69
C LEU A 48 -2.53 12.17 -1.96
N GLY A 49 -3.50 12.13 -2.87
CA GLY A 49 -3.44 12.85 -4.15
C GLY A 49 -2.42 12.27 -5.13
N ILE A 50 -1.98 11.03 -4.92
CA ILE A 50 -0.93 10.39 -5.73
C ILE A 50 -1.58 9.39 -6.68
N LEU A 51 -1.66 9.74 -7.96
CA LEU A 51 -2.14 8.81 -8.99
C LEU A 51 -1.08 7.74 -9.28
N ILE A 52 -1.46 6.47 -9.15
CA ILE A 52 -0.61 5.32 -9.42
C ILE A 52 -1.30 4.40 -10.41
N ALA A 53 -0.76 4.28 -11.62
CA ALA A 53 -1.26 3.27 -12.54
C ALA A 53 -0.71 1.89 -12.14
N PRO A 54 -1.53 0.84 -12.16
CA PRO A 54 -1.08 -0.53 -11.83
C PRO A 54 -0.02 -1.06 -12.80
N SER A 55 0.14 -0.44 -13.98
CA SER A 55 1.24 -0.74 -14.91
C SER A 55 2.57 -0.09 -14.56
N GLU A 56 2.58 0.91 -13.67
CA GLU A 56 3.80 1.60 -13.22
C GLU A 56 4.46 0.92 -12.02
N VAL A 57 3.71 0.05 -11.34
CA VAL A 57 4.15 -0.61 -10.12
C VAL A 57 4.03 -2.12 -10.25
N ASP A 58 5.11 -2.81 -9.92
CA ASP A 58 5.09 -4.27 -9.81
C ASP A 58 4.53 -4.69 -8.45
N ARG A 59 3.88 -5.86 -8.42
CA ARG A 59 3.49 -6.51 -7.16
C ARG A 59 4.66 -6.67 -6.22
N SER A 60 5.84 -6.97 -6.76
CA SER A 60 7.05 -7.06 -5.95
C SER A 60 7.35 -5.73 -5.27
N THR A 61 7.15 -4.57 -5.91
CA THR A 61 7.38 -3.26 -5.28
C THR A 61 6.34 -2.92 -4.22
N PHE A 62 5.12 -3.42 -4.37
CA PHE A 62 4.00 -3.16 -3.45
C PHE A 62 3.70 -4.33 -2.51
N ASN A 63 4.63 -5.28 -2.37
CA ASN A 63 4.38 -6.47 -1.57
C ASN A 63 4.42 -6.22 -0.06
N THR A 64 5.06 -5.14 0.40
CA THR A 64 5.12 -4.82 1.83
C THR A 64 4.72 -3.36 2.12
N PRO A 65 4.11 -3.08 3.28
CA PRO A 65 3.77 -1.71 3.70
C PRO A 65 4.95 -0.72 3.61
N ASN A 66 6.14 -1.14 4.06
CA ASN A 66 7.34 -0.30 4.01
C ASN A 66 7.76 0.07 2.58
N ARG A 67 7.62 -0.86 1.62
CA ARG A 67 8.01 -0.58 0.23
C ARG A 67 7.01 0.33 -0.45
N ILE A 68 5.72 0.16 -0.16
CA ILE A 68 4.67 1.09 -0.60
C ILE A 68 4.97 2.48 -0.06
N LEU A 69 5.24 2.61 1.24
CA LEU A 69 5.59 3.89 1.86
C LEU A 69 6.79 4.55 1.17
N THR A 70 7.87 3.80 0.98
CA THR A 70 9.10 4.29 0.33
C THR A 70 8.81 4.80 -1.09
N TYR A 71 7.95 4.08 -1.84
CA TYR A 71 7.54 4.48 -3.18
C TYR A 71 6.75 5.79 -3.17
N LEU A 72 5.78 5.93 -2.25
CA LEU A 72 4.98 7.13 -2.09
C LEU A 72 5.82 8.34 -1.66
N GLU A 73 6.75 8.16 -0.72
CA GLU A 73 7.67 9.21 -0.29
C GLU A 73 8.53 9.71 -1.47
N THR A 74 9.05 8.78 -2.27
CA THR A 74 9.83 9.10 -3.48
C THR A 74 9.02 9.92 -4.48
N ARG A 75 7.75 9.56 -4.69
CA ARG A 75 6.84 10.28 -5.59
C ARG A 75 6.48 11.66 -5.08
N SER A 76 6.23 11.80 -3.79
CA SER A 76 5.87 13.09 -3.17
C SER A 76 7.01 14.09 -3.10
N ALA A 77 8.27 13.61 -3.15
CA ALA A 77 9.46 14.44 -3.16
C ALA A 77 9.85 14.94 -4.57
N SER A 78 9.14 14.50 -5.62
CA SER A 78 9.36 14.87 -7.03
C SER A 78 8.36 15.92 -7.50
#